data_AF-A0A958D2H5-F1
#
_entry.id   AF-A0A958D2H5-F1
#
_cell.length_a   1.000
_cell.length_b   1.000
_cell.length_c   1.000
_cell.angle_alpha   90.00
_cell.angle_beta   90.00
_cell.angle_gamma   90.00
#
_symmetry.space_group_name_H-M   'P 1'
#
loop_
_entity.id
_entity.type
_entity.pdbx_description
1 polymer ?
#
loop_
_entity_poly.entity_id
_entity_poly.type
_entity_poly.pdbx_seq_one_letter_code
_entity_poly.pdbx_strand_id
1 'polypeptide(L)'
;IAAALRISRSIYLPIKKLHDVTTTIAREDLEPLVTSDNVDEITELGMSFNIMVGKVRELLAAKMQEQENLKKAELRVLQAQINPHFLYNTLDTIIWMVESKRTAQVVDLVRALSRFFRISLSKGEDWITIGEEFEHVSSYLAIQKIRYRDILDYQIDVDETILSATILKLTLQPLVENALYHGIKN
;
A
#
# COMPACT_ATOMS: atom_id res chain seq x y z
N ILE A 1 25.66 -6.79 64.29
CA ILE A 1 26.26 -7.32 63.04
C ILE A 1 25.30 -8.27 62.31
N ALA A 2 24.82 -9.36 62.93
CA ALA A 2 23.90 -10.31 62.28
C ALA A 2 22.56 -9.72 61.79
N ALA A 3 21.97 -8.77 62.53
CA ALA A 3 20.73 -8.09 62.13
C ALA A 3 20.92 -7.18 60.90
N ALA A 4 22.03 -6.43 60.84
CA ALA A 4 22.37 -5.58 59.71
C ALA A 4 22.63 -6.41 58.44
N LEU A 5 23.26 -7.58 58.57
CA LEU A 5 23.47 -8.52 57.46
C LEU A 5 22.16 -9.14 56.96
N ARG A 6 21.17 -9.37 57.84
CA ARG A 6 19.83 -9.83 57.46
C ARG A 6 19.05 -8.78 56.67
N ILE A 7 19.04 -7.52 57.14
CA ILE A 7 18.37 -6.40 56.45
C ILE A 7 19.02 -6.15 55.08
N SER A 8 20.36 -6.12 55.04
CA SER A 8 21.11 -5.97 53.80
C SER A 8 20.76 -7.05 52.78
N ARG A 9 20.67 -8.33 53.19
CA ARG A 9 20.25 -9.43 52.31
C ARG A 9 18.78 -9.33 51.89
N SER A 10 17.89 -8.91 52.79
CA SER A 10 16.45 -8.75 52.54
C SER A 10 16.13 -7.70 51.46
N ILE A 11 17.00 -6.69 51.30
CA ILE A 11 16.83 -5.61 50.32
C ILE A 11 17.65 -5.90 49.05
N TYR A 12 18.88 -6.38 49.21
CA TYR A 12 19.78 -6.62 48.07
C TYR A 12 19.28 -7.74 47.15
N LEU A 13 18.79 -8.86 47.70
CA LEU A 13 18.39 -10.02 46.89
C LEU A 13 17.19 -9.70 45.97
N PRO A 14 16.11 -9.04 46.44
CA PRO A 14 15.00 -8.66 45.57
C PRO A 14 15.38 -7.61 44.52
N ILE A 15 16.18 -6.59 44.88
CA ILE A 15 16.63 -5.56 43.93
C ILE A 15 17.52 -6.16 42.85
N LYS A 16 18.43 -7.06 43.23
CA LYS A 16 19.27 -7.78 42.27
C LYS A 16 18.42 -8.64 41.33
N LYS A 17 17.42 -9.36 41.85
CA LYS A 17 16.50 -10.15 41.04
C LYS A 17 15.74 -9.28 40.04
N LEU A 18 15.29 -8.09 40.45
CA LEU A 18 14.60 -7.14 39.57
C LEU A 18 15.55 -6.55 38.52
N HIS A 19 16.79 -6.21 38.89
CA HIS A 19 17.84 -5.79 37.95
C HIS A 19 18.12 -6.87 36.91
N ASP A 20 18.35 -8.11 37.34
CA ASP A 20 18.65 -9.23 36.46
C ASP A 20 17.49 -9.44 35.46
N VAL A 21 16.23 -9.44 35.92
CA VAL A 21 15.03 -9.54 35.07
C VAL A 21 14.93 -8.39 34.05
N THR A 22 15.17 -7.15 34.48
CA THR A 22 15.16 -6.00 33.54
C THR A 22 16.27 -6.10 32.49
N THR A 23 17.46 -6.61 32.85
CA THR A 23 18.57 -6.80 31.90
C THR A 23 18.36 -7.98 30.95
N THR A 24 17.67 -9.04 31.38
CA THR A 24 17.30 -10.17 30.53
C THR A 24 16.23 -9.79 29.52
N ILE A 25 15.20 -9.06 29.95
CA ILE A 25 14.14 -8.55 29.06
C ILE A 25 14.69 -7.54 28.04
N ALA A 26 15.65 -6.69 28.44
CA ALA A 26 16.30 -5.78 27.52
C ALA A 26 17.16 -6.48 26.46
N ARG A 27 17.48 -7.77 26.65
CA ARG A 27 18.42 -8.50 25.79
C ARG A 27 17.81 -9.41 24.75
N GLU A 28 16.62 -10.02 24.94
CA GLU A 28 15.91 -10.69 23.82
C GLU A 28 14.54 -11.32 24.21
N ASP A 29 14.26 -11.66 25.47
CA ASP A 29 13.02 -12.37 25.86
C ASP A 29 12.12 -11.59 26.84
N LEU A 30 10.94 -11.18 26.37
CA LEU A 30 9.89 -10.48 27.12
C LEU A 30 8.99 -11.45 27.93
N GLU A 31 9.61 -12.36 28.68
CA GLU A 31 8.88 -13.33 29.52
C GLU A 31 8.75 -12.82 30.97
N PRO A 32 7.55 -12.92 31.60
CA PRO A 32 7.36 -12.52 32.98
C PRO A 32 8.04 -13.51 33.95
N LEU A 33 8.97 -13.02 34.78
CA LEU A 33 9.88 -13.85 35.59
C LEU A 33 9.68 -13.77 37.12
N VAL A 34 8.71 -12.97 37.59
CA VAL A 34 8.46 -12.81 39.04
C VAL A 34 7.25 -13.63 39.48
N THR A 35 7.49 -14.77 40.15
CA THR A 35 6.47 -15.56 40.86
C THR A 35 6.41 -15.19 42.34
N SER A 36 5.19 -15.09 42.87
CA SER A 36 4.88 -14.56 44.21
C SER A 36 4.91 -15.65 45.29
N ASP A 37 5.86 -15.57 46.21
CA ASP A 37 5.80 -16.33 47.48
C ASP A 37 5.76 -15.42 48.73
N ASN A 38 5.86 -14.08 48.59
CA ASN A 38 5.67 -13.12 49.69
C ASN A 38 5.17 -11.75 49.19
N VAL A 39 4.27 -11.13 49.96
CA VAL A 39 3.69 -9.79 49.72
C VAL A 39 4.61 -8.72 50.34
N ASP A 40 5.47 -8.14 49.52
CA ASP A 40 6.38 -7.03 49.84
C ASP A 40 6.28 -6.01 48.68
N GLU A 41 6.51 -4.73 48.94
CA GLU A 41 6.51 -3.63 47.96
C GLU A 41 7.37 -3.93 46.72
N ILE A 42 8.42 -4.74 46.87
CA ILE A 42 9.24 -5.20 45.73
C ILE A 42 8.48 -6.19 44.83
N THR A 43 7.62 -7.03 45.39
CA THR A 43 6.74 -7.92 44.61
C THR A 43 5.71 -7.11 43.83
N GLU A 44 5.17 -6.04 44.40
CA GLU A 44 4.25 -5.11 43.72
C GLU A 44 4.92 -4.39 42.54
N LEU A 45 6.17 -3.97 42.70
CA LEU A 45 6.98 -3.39 41.62
C LEU A 45 7.24 -4.42 40.50
N GLY A 46 7.56 -5.67 40.86
CA GLY A 46 7.72 -6.77 39.90
C GLY A 46 6.44 -7.08 39.12
N MET A 47 5.28 -7.06 39.78
CA MET A 47 3.98 -7.22 39.13
C MET A 47 3.66 -6.05 38.19
N SER A 48 3.92 -4.81 38.62
CA SER A 48 3.74 -3.61 37.79
C SER A 48 4.63 -3.63 36.54
N PHE A 49 5.85 -4.14 36.68
CA PHE A 49 6.78 -4.32 35.58
C PHE A 49 6.29 -5.41 34.60
N ASN A 50 5.79 -6.55 35.11
CA ASN A 50 5.19 -7.59 34.25
C ASN A 50 4.00 -7.05 33.45
N ILE A 51 3.15 -6.21 34.06
CA ILE A 51 2.04 -5.53 33.37
C ILE A 51 2.56 -4.60 32.27
N MET A 52 3.62 -3.83 32.54
CA MET A 52 4.24 -2.95 31.55
C MET A 52 4.79 -3.75 30.36
N VAL A 53 5.49 -4.86 30.63
CA VAL A 53 6.02 -5.77 29.61
C VAL A 53 4.87 -6.35 28.76
N GLY A 54 3.77 -6.77 29.37
CA GLY A 54 2.58 -7.22 28.68
C GLY A 54 2.01 -6.16 27.74
N LYS A 55 1.85 -4.92 28.22
CA LYS A 55 1.38 -3.79 27.39
C LYS A 55 2.33 -3.48 26.24
N VAL A 56 3.64 -3.54 26.44
CA VAL A 56 4.62 -3.33 25.37
C VAL A 56 4.50 -4.43 24.31
N ARG A 57 4.32 -5.69 24.70
CA ARG A 57 4.08 -6.80 23.75
C ARG A 57 2.79 -6.57 22.94
N GLU A 58 1.70 -6.17 23.59
CA GLU A 58 0.43 -5.85 22.91
C GLU A 58 0.60 -4.71 21.91
N LEU A 59 1.26 -3.62 22.30
CA LEU A 59 1.52 -2.47 21.42
C LEU A 59 2.42 -2.84 20.24
N LEU A 60 3.44 -3.68 20.44
CA LEU A 60 4.29 -4.17 19.37
C LEU A 60 3.51 -5.03 18.38
N ALA A 61 2.69 -5.96 18.87
CA ALA A 61 1.84 -6.79 18.03
C ALA A 61 0.83 -5.94 17.23
N ALA A 62 0.19 -4.97 17.87
CA ALA A 62 -0.73 -4.04 17.20
C ALA A 62 -0.02 -3.22 16.12
N LYS A 63 1.17 -2.68 16.41
CA LYS A 63 1.97 -1.92 15.44
C LYS A 63 2.41 -2.77 14.25
N MET A 64 2.83 -4.02 14.47
CA MET A 64 3.17 -4.95 13.39
C MET A 64 1.96 -5.24 12.50
N GLN A 65 0.79 -5.47 13.09
CA GLN A 65 -0.45 -5.69 12.36
C GLN A 65 -0.86 -4.46 11.53
N GLU A 66 -0.73 -3.26 12.10
CA GLU A 66 -1.00 -2.00 11.41
C GLU A 66 -0.07 -1.79 10.21
N GLN A 67 1.23 -2.07 10.37
CA GLN A 67 2.19 -2.01 9.27
C GLN A 67 1.88 -3.01 8.14
N GLU A 68 1.46 -4.23 8.48
CA GLU A 68 1.06 -5.21 7.47
C GLU A 68 -0.21 -4.76 6.71
N ASN A 69 -1.17 -4.19 7.44
CA ASN A 69 -2.39 -3.65 6.85
C ASN A 69 -2.10 -2.45 5.94
N LEU A 70 -1.20 -1.55 6.35
CA LEU A 70 -0.76 -0.42 5.54
C LEU A 70 -0.10 -0.91 4.25
N LYS A 71 0.82 -1.87 4.34
CA LYS A 71 1.47 -2.47 3.17
C LYS A 71 0.48 -3.12 2.21
N LYS A 72 -0.53 -3.83 2.73
CA LYS A 72 -1.63 -4.39 1.93
C LYS A 72 -2.47 -3.29 1.27
N ALA A 73 -2.72 -2.17 1.96
CA ALA A 73 -3.45 -1.03 1.41
C ALA A 73 -2.66 -0.34 0.29
N GLU A 74 -1.37 -0.07 0.49
CA GLU A 74 -0.47 0.49 -0.53
C GLU A 74 -0.40 -0.41 -1.77
N LEU A 75 -0.28 -1.73 -1.59
CA LEU A 75 -0.33 -2.69 -2.69
C LEU A 75 -1.66 -2.65 -3.43
N ARG A 76 -2.80 -2.53 -2.72
CA ARG A 76 -4.12 -2.37 -3.36
C ARG A 76 -4.23 -1.06 -4.13
N VAL A 77 -3.68 0.04 -3.61
CA VAL A 77 -3.64 1.33 -4.31
C VAL A 77 -2.82 1.21 -5.59
N LEU A 78 -1.64 0.59 -5.52
CA LEU A 78 -0.79 0.35 -6.68
C LEU A 78 -1.47 -0.58 -7.70
N GLN A 79 -2.16 -1.63 -7.24
CA GLN A 79 -2.98 -2.49 -8.09
C GLN A 79 -4.15 -1.72 -8.71
N ALA A 80 -4.79 -0.80 -7.99
CA ALA A 80 -5.89 0.01 -8.51
C ALA A 80 -5.44 1.00 -9.60
N GLN A 81 -4.17 1.41 -9.61
CA GLN A 81 -3.58 2.15 -10.74
C GLN A 81 -3.52 1.32 -12.03
N ILE A 82 -3.70 -0.02 -11.94
CA ILE A 82 -3.90 -0.92 -13.07
C ILE A 82 -5.35 -1.40 -13.04
N ASN A 83 -6.22 -0.92 -13.94
CA ASN A 83 -7.57 -1.48 -14.05
C ASN A 83 -7.49 -2.92 -14.63
N PRO A 84 -7.63 -4.00 -13.82
CA PRO A 84 -7.36 -5.35 -14.31
C PRO A 84 -8.40 -5.77 -15.34
N HIS A 85 -9.64 -5.32 -15.16
CA HIS A 85 -10.73 -5.56 -16.11
C HIS A 85 -10.44 -4.90 -17.46
N PHE A 86 -9.94 -3.67 -17.48
CA PHE A 86 -9.50 -3.03 -18.73
C PHE A 86 -8.40 -3.84 -19.44
N LEU A 87 -7.40 -4.31 -18.68
CA LEU A 87 -6.32 -5.13 -19.23
C LEU A 87 -6.84 -6.43 -19.85
N TYR A 88 -7.64 -7.21 -19.10
CA TYR A 88 -8.19 -8.49 -19.59
C TYR A 88 -9.05 -8.27 -20.84
N ASN A 89 -9.96 -7.30 -20.83
CA ASN A 89 -10.78 -6.99 -22.01
C ASN A 89 -9.98 -6.57 -23.23
N THR A 90 -8.87 -5.84 -23.01
CA THR A 90 -8.00 -5.41 -24.11
C THR A 90 -7.28 -6.62 -24.72
N LEU A 91 -6.80 -7.55 -23.88
CA LEU A 91 -6.17 -8.79 -24.35
C LEU A 91 -7.17 -9.69 -25.10
N ASP A 92 -8.41 -9.83 -24.62
CA ASP A 92 -9.47 -10.57 -25.31
C ASP A 92 -9.77 -9.94 -26.69
N THR A 93 -9.78 -8.60 -26.76
CA THR A 93 -9.93 -7.87 -28.03
C THR A 93 -8.77 -8.17 -28.99
N ILE A 94 -7.54 -8.24 -28.48
CA ILE A 94 -6.36 -8.63 -29.28
C ILE A 94 -6.53 -10.05 -29.83
N ILE A 95 -6.90 -11.02 -28.98
CA ILE A 95 -7.09 -12.43 -29.38
C ILE A 95 -8.14 -12.51 -30.50
N TRP A 96 -9.30 -11.88 -30.31
CA TRP A 96 -10.36 -11.85 -31.32
C TRP A 96 -9.91 -11.24 -32.65
N MET A 97 -9.11 -10.17 -32.62
CA MET A 97 -8.57 -9.56 -33.83
C MET A 97 -7.55 -10.44 -34.55
N VAL A 98 -6.73 -11.17 -33.81
CA VAL A 98 -5.78 -12.16 -34.37
C VAL A 98 -6.54 -13.28 -35.06
N GLU A 99 -7.56 -13.85 -34.41
CA GLU A 99 -8.44 -14.87 -35.00
C GLU A 99 -9.16 -14.37 -36.27
N SER A 100 -9.55 -13.09 -36.26
CA SER A 100 -10.18 -12.42 -37.40
C SER A 100 -9.19 -11.97 -38.49
N LYS A 101 -7.90 -12.33 -38.38
CA LYS A 101 -6.81 -11.96 -39.31
C LYS A 101 -6.63 -10.45 -39.51
N ARG A 102 -6.96 -9.62 -38.51
CA ARG A 102 -6.82 -8.15 -38.52
C ARG A 102 -5.46 -7.70 -37.99
N THR A 103 -4.37 -8.23 -38.56
CA THR A 103 -3.01 -8.10 -38.01
C THR A 103 -2.51 -6.65 -37.90
N ALA A 104 -2.90 -5.75 -38.81
CA ALA A 104 -2.52 -4.34 -38.73
C ALA A 104 -3.14 -3.64 -37.49
N GLN A 105 -4.43 -3.88 -37.23
CA GLN A 105 -5.14 -3.29 -36.09
C GLN A 105 -4.63 -3.82 -34.74
N VAL A 106 -4.16 -5.07 -34.70
CA VAL A 106 -3.51 -5.66 -33.52
C VAL A 106 -2.26 -4.86 -33.13
N VAL A 107 -1.42 -4.52 -34.10
CA VAL A 107 -0.18 -3.77 -33.83
C VAL A 107 -0.50 -2.40 -33.24
N ASP A 108 -1.49 -1.71 -33.79
CA ASP A 108 -1.89 -0.38 -33.30
C ASP A 108 -2.49 -0.45 -31.90
N LEU A 109 -3.30 -1.47 -31.61
CA LEU A 109 -3.85 -1.68 -30.27
C LEU A 109 -2.74 -1.97 -29.24
N VAL A 110 -1.79 -2.84 -29.58
CA VAL A 110 -0.66 -3.17 -28.70
C VAL A 110 0.22 -1.93 -28.45
N ARG A 111 0.45 -1.09 -29.47
CA ARG A 111 1.18 0.17 -29.30
C ARG A 111 0.44 1.15 -28.40
N ALA A 112 -0.88 1.30 -28.57
CA ALA A 112 -1.71 2.13 -27.70
C ALA A 112 -1.68 1.63 -26.26
N LEU A 113 -1.80 0.31 -26.06
CA LEU A 113 -1.73 -0.32 -24.74
C LEU A 113 -0.36 -0.11 -24.07
N SER A 114 0.72 -0.23 -24.84
CA SER A 114 2.08 0.03 -24.35
C SER A 114 2.26 1.48 -23.92
N ARG A 115 1.79 2.46 -24.71
CA ARG A 115 1.82 3.89 -24.34
C ARG A 115 0.99 4.17 -23.09
N PHE A 116 -0.22 3.64 -23.03
CA PHE A 116 -1.12 3.78 -21.89
C PHE A 116 -0.45 3.32 -20.58
N PHE A 117 0.14 2.12 -20.56
CA PHE A 117 0.83 1.64 -19.36
C PHE A 117 2.14 2.36 -19.07
N ARG A 118 2.89 2.78 -20.09
CA ARG A 118 4.14 3.54 -19.89
C ARG A 118 3.89 4.82 -19.09
N ILE A 119 2.81 5.54 -19.42
CA ILE A 119 2.45 6.78 -18.71
C ILE A 119 1.79 6.45 -17.38
N SER A 120 0.87 5.48 -17.31
CA SER A 120 0.22 5.07 -16.04
C SER A 120 1.22 4.65 -14.97
N LEU A 121 2.26 3.91 -15.37
CA LEU A 121 3.28 3.34 -14.51
C LEU A 121 4.55 4.20 -14.42
N SER A 122 4.55 5.42 -14.97
CA SER A 122 5.75 6.24 -15.14
C SER A 122 6.48 6.48 -13.80
N LYS A 123 7.55 5.70 -13.58
CA LYS A 123 8.67 5.86 -12.61
C LYS A 123 8.35 6.30 -11.17
N GLY A 124 7.10 6.28 -10.74
CA GLY A 124 6.66 6.84 -9.46
C GLY A 124 6.58 8.37 -9.43
N GLU A 125 6.55 9.05 -10.58
CA GLU A 125 6.33 10.51 -10.60
C GLU A 125 4.83 10.82 -10.50
N ASP A 126 4.46 11.64 -9.53
CA ASP A 126 3.06 12.04 -9.31
C ASP A 126 2.60 13.15 -10.26
N TRP A 127 3.55 13.94 -10.78
CA TRP A 127 3.30 15.07 -11.68
C TRP A 127 3.82 14.77 -13.06
N ILE A 128 3.01 15.06 -14.08
CA ILE A 128 3.39 14.94 -15.49
C ILE A 128 2.96 16.21 -16.24
N THR A 129 3.41 16.35 -17.47
CA THR A 129 2.92 17.43 -18.33
C THR A 129 1.47 17.18 -18.75
N ILE A 130 0.73 18.25 -19.01
CA ILE A 130 -0.63 18.15 -19.56
C ILE A 130 -0.60 17.36 -20.89
N GLY A 131 0.44 17.53 -21.71
CA GLY A 131 0.62 16.76 -22.94
C GLY A 131 0.70 15.24 -22.71
N GLU A 132 1.43 14.79 -21.69
CA GLU A 132 1.50 13.38 -21.31
C GLU A 132 0.15 12.85 -20.81
N GLU A 133 -0.60 13.65 -20.05
CA GLU A 133 -1.95 13.27 -19.59
C GLU A 133 -2.92 13.12 -20.77
N PHE A 134 -2.83 14.00 -21.78
CA PHE A 134 -3.61 13.85 -23.01
C PHE A 134 -3.15 12.66 -23.87
N GLU A 135 -1.85 12.35 -23.94
CA GLU A 135 -1.36 11.13 -24.63
C GLU A 135 -1.90 9.86 -23.95
N HIS A 136 -1.98 9.87 -22.62
CA HIS A 136 -2.55 8.79 -21.82
C HIS A 136 -4.04 8.59 -22.13
N VAL A 137 -4.85 9.66 -22.04
CA VAL A 137 -6.28 9.66 -22.38
C VAL A 137 -6.51 9.24 -23.84
N SER A 138 -5.71 9.75 -24.78
CA SER A 138 -5.79 9.40 -26.20
C SER A 138 -5.55 7.90 -26.42
N SER A 139 -4.53 7.34 -25.75
CA SER A 139 -4.23 5.91 -25.81
C SER A 139 -5.38 5.07 -25.25
N TYR A 140 -5.98 5.50 -24.13
CA TYR A 140 -7.17 4.86 -23.55
C TYR A 140 -8.37 4.87 -24.51
N LEU A 141 -8.71 6.03 -25.07
CA LEU A 141 -9.85 6.19 -25.99
C LEU A 141 -9.63 5.41 -27.29
N ALA A 142 -8.40 5.34 -27.80
CA ALA A 142 -8.06 4.51 -28.96
C ALA A 142 -8.32 3.02 -28.70
N ILE A 143 -7.94 2.51 -27.52
CA ILE A 143 -8.22 1.13 -27.10
C ILE A 143 -9.73 0.89 -27.02
N GLN A 144 -10.47 1.80 -26.38
CA GLN A 144 -11.92 1.67 -26.23
C GLN A 144 -12.66 1.81 -27.57
N LYS A 145 -12.18 2.63 -28.50
CA LYS A 145 -12.76 2.76 -29.85
C LYS A 145 -12.68 1.45 -30.62
N ILE A 146 -11.59 0.70 -30.49
CA ILE A 146 -11.48 -0.63 -31.12
C ILE A 146 -12.50 -1.60 -30.51
N ARG A 147 -12.65 -1.58 -29.19
CA ARG A 147 -13.58 -2.45 -28.46
C ARG A 147 -15.04 -2.16 -28.79
N TYR A 148 -15.42 -0.89 -28.78
CA TYR A 148 -16.79 -0.44 -29.01
C TYR A 148 -17.11 -0.14 -30.47
N ARG A 149 -16.12 -0.13 -31.36
CA ARG A 149 -16.28 0.06 -32.81
C ARG A 149 -17.08 1.32 -33.12
N ASP A 150 -18.28 1.13 -33.66
CA ASP A 150 -19.11 2.20 -34.23
C ASP A 150 -19.93 2.96 -33.18
N ILE A 151 -20.06 2.43 -31.95
CA ILE A 151 -20.88 3.08 -30.90
C ILE A 151 -20.12 4.10 -30.06
N LEU A 152 -18.79 4.14 -30.17
CA LEU A 152 -17.97 5.14 -29.50
C LEU A 152 -17.41 6.08 -30.55
N ASP A 153 -17.54 7.39 -30.36
CA ASP A 153 -16.76 8.38 -31.08
C ASP A 153 -16.25 9.46 -30.12
N TYR A 154 -15.10 10.05 -30.43
CA TYR A 154 -14.47 11.02 -29.53
C TYR A 154 -13.65 12.06 -30.29
N GLN A 155 -13.54 13.24 -29.70
CA GLN A 155 -12.67 14.31 -30.14
C GLN A 155 -11.91 14.84 -28.91
N ILE A 156 -10.61 15.08 -29.08
CA ILE A 156 -9.78 15.74 -28.08
C ILE A 156 -9.41 17.09 -28.68
N ASP A 157 -9.77 18.17 -27.99
CA ASP A 157 -9.42 19.54 -28.33
C ASP A 157 -8.69 20.17 -27.15
N VAL A 158 -7.51 20.69 -27.39
CA VAL A 158 -6.60 21.23 -26.36
C VAL A 158 -5.78 22.36 -26.94
N ASP A 159 -5.65 23.44 -26.18
CA ASP A 159 -4.74 24.53 -26.51
C ASP A 159 -3.28 24.08 -26.34
N GLU A 160 -2.49 24.18 -27.41
CA GLU A 160 -1.08 23.78 -27.39
C GLU A 160 -0.24 24.56 -26.34
N THR A 161 -0.67 25.77 -25.99
CA THR A 161 0.04 26.64 -25.04
C THR A 161 0.08 26.08 -23.62
N ILE A 162 -0.84 25.19 -23.25
CA ILE A 162 -0.90 24.60 -21.91
C ILE A 162 -0.23 23.23 -21.82
N LEU A 163 0.18 22.61 -22.94
CA LEU A 163 0.68 21.22 -22.95
C LEU A 163 1.93 21.01 -22.09
N SER A 164 2.74 22.06 -21.91
CA SER A 164 3.96 22.02 -21.08
C SER A 164 3.71 22.29 -19.60
N ALA A 165 2.51 22.73 -19.22
CA ALA A 165 2.15 22.92 -17.82
C ALA A 165 2.04 21.55 -17.11
N THR A 166 2.19 21.55 -15.79
CA THR A 166 2.15 20.32 -14.99
C THR A 166 0.76 20.06 -14.41
N ILE A 167 0.40 18.78 -14.33
CA ILE A 167 -0.84 18.28 -13.74
C ILE A 167 -0.55 17.02 -12.93
N LEU A 168 -1.39 16.73 -11.94
CA LEU A 168 -1.35 15.44 -11.26
C LEU A 168 -1.71 14.33 -12.26
N LYS A 169 -0.91 13.29 -12.31
CA LYS A 169 -1.09 12.15 -13.20
C LYS A 169 -2.45 11.46 -12.96
N LEU A 170 -3.09 10.99 -14.04
CA LEU A 170 -4.40 10.34 -14.02
C LEU A 170 -5.56 11.23 -13.53
N THR A 171 -5.43 12.55 -13.62
CA THR A 171 -6.52 13.48 -13.27
C THR A 171 -7.67 13.42 -14.28
N LEU A 172 -7.37 13.32 -15.57
CA LEU A 172 -8.37 13.29 -16.65
C LEU A 172 -8.98 11.90 -16.83
N GLN A 173 -8.21 10.85 -16.56
CA GLN A 173 -8.64 9.45 -16.69
C GLN A 173 -10.03 9.17 -16.06
N PRO A 174 -10.31 9.47 -14.78
CA PRO A 174 -11.61 9.16 -14.17
C PRO A 174 -12.77 9.91 -14.82
N LEU A 175 -12.55 11.12 -15.35
CA LEU A 175 -13.57 11.88 -16.06
C LEU A 175 -13.94 11.20 -17.38
N VAL A 176 -12.92 10.75 -18.12
CA VAL A 176 -13.09 10.06 -19.40
C VAL A 176 -13.73 8.68 -19.20
N GLU A 177 -13.31 7.93 -18.18
CA GLU A 177 -13.93 6.64 -17.82
C GLU A 177 -15.41 6.80 -17.46
N ASN A 178 -15.75 7.82 -16.68
CA ASN A 178 -17.14 8.12 -16.33
C ASN A 178 -17.97 8.51 -17.57
N ALA A 179 -17.44 9.37 -18.44
CA ALA A 179 -18.11 9.76 -19.68
C ALA A 179 -18.40 8.55 -20.57
N LEU A 180 -17.43 7.63 -20.71
CA LEU A 180 -17.59 6.40 -21.48
C LEU A 180 -18.64 5.46 -20.86
N TYR A 181 -18.56 5.25 -19.53
CA TYR A 181 -19.50 4.39 -18.81
C TYR A 181 -20.95 4.86 -18.97
N HIS A 182 -21.19 6.17 -18.81
CA HIS A 182 -22.53 6.74 -18.92
C HIS A 182 -22.98 6.92 -20.37
N GLY A 183 -22.06 7.15 -21.31
CA GLY A 183 -22.38 7.32 -22.72
C GLY A 183 -22.76 6.02 -23.43
N ILE A 184 -22.21 4.87 -23.01
CA ILE A 184 -22.45 3.56 -23.67
C ILE A 184 -23.60 2.78 -23.02
N LYS A 185 -23.92 3.06 -21.75
CA LYS A 185 -24.96 2.32 -21.01
C LYS A 185 -26.39 2.85 -21.25
N ASN A 186 -26.53 4.00 -21.91
CA ASN A 186 -27.81 4.59 -22.32
C ASN A 186 -28.03 4.39 -23.82
#